data_AF-A0A3M2GRK8-F1
#
_entry.id   AF-A0A3M2GRK8-F1
#
_cell.length_a   1.000
_cell.length_b   1.000
_cell.length_c   1.000
_cell.angle_alpha   90.00
_cell.angle_beta   90.00
_cell.angle_gamma   90.00
#
_symmetry.space_group_name_H-M   'P 1'
#
loop_
_entity.id
_entity.type
_entity.pdbx_description
1 polymer ?
#
loop_
_entity_poly.entity_id
_entity_poly.type
_entity_poly.pdbx_seq_one_letter_code
_entity_poly.pdbx_strand_id
1 'polypeptide(L)'
;MGYSFLFPPLCERKKALTLRVAMRFKNNMLGVYVQGEVKLVNSESSILLVVSLSMGALCIALAIPLIGRRIPPNHWYGLRVPATFADERIWYEANARAGKELLALGIFIIAIGALLYAITIPSWLSVALWFAFIMGSVILFVVRSWRFANRLLEHYRSETESTPPNKPLQRTR
;
A
#
# COMPACT_ATOMS: atom_id res chain seq x y z
N MET A 1 22.27 -20.95 64.49
CA MET A 1 22.32 -21.02 63.02
C MET A 1 22.04 -19.62 62.47
N GLY A 2 23.07 -18.82 62.19
CA GLY A 2 22.92 -17.46 61.69
C GLY A 2 23.52 -17.33 60.30
N TYR A 3 22.67 -17.17 59.28
CA TYR A 3 23.13 -16.87 57.92
C TYR A 3 23.51 -15.39 57.86
N SER A 4 24.81 -15.11 57.87
CA SER A 4 25.33 -13.77 57.57
C SER A 4 25.15 -13.50 56.07
N PHE A 5 24.14 -12.70 55.73
CA PHE A 5 23.99 -12.09 54.42
C PHE A 5 25.15 -11.11 54.19
N LEU A 6 26.24 -11.60 53.61
CA LEU A 6 27.39 -10.79 53.22
C LEU A 6 27.02 -10.00 51.95
N PHE A 7 26.42 -8.83 52.11
CA PHE A 7 26.25 -7.91 51.00
C PHE A 7 27.62 -7.38 50.55
N PRO A 8 27.96 -7.43 49.25
CA PRO A 8 29.24 -6.92 48.78
C PRO A 8 29.35 -5.41 49.04
N PRO A 9 30.55 -4.91 49.40
CA PRO A 9 30.78 -3.50 49.70
C PRO A 9 30.37 -2.60 48.53
N LEU A 10 29.87 -1.40 48.84
CA LEU A 10 29.28 -0.45 47.87
C LEU A 10 30.19 -0.13 46.67
N CYS A 11 31.51 -0.20 46.83
CA CYS A 11 32.49 0.00 45.76
C CYS A 11 32.38 -1.05 44.65
N GLU A 12 32.19 -2.33 45.00
CA GLU A 12 32.07 -3.44 44.06
C GLU A 12 30.73 -3.42 43.32
N ARG A 13 29.65 -2.98 43.98
CA ARG A 13 28.35 -2.77 43.31
C ARG A 13 28.40 -1.67 42.26
N LYS A 14 29.12 -0.57 42.53
CA LYS A 14 29.28 0.52 41.56
C LYS A 14 30.04 0.04 40.32
N LYS A 15 31.16 -0.66 40.50
CA LYS A 15 31.93 -1.25 39.38
C LYS A 15 31.08 -2.21 38.54
N ALA A 16 30.33 -3.10 39.19
CA ALA A 16 29.46 -4.05 38.49
C ALA A 16 28.33 -3.35 37.71
N LEU A 17 27.76 -2.27 38.24
CA LEU A 17 26.74 -1.48 37.56
C LEU A 17 27.34 -0.75 36.35
N THR A 18 28.48 -0.09 36.51
CA THR A 18 29.17 0.61 35.42
C THR A 18 29.58 -0.35 34.31
N LEU A 19 30.09 -1.54 34.66
CA LEU A 19 30.41 -2.61 33.71
C LEU A 19 29.17 -3.13 32.97
N ARG A 20 28.03 -3.32 33.66
CA ARG A 20 26.77 -3.72 33.01
C ARG A 20 26.23 -2.66 32.07
N VAL A 21 26.30 -1.38 32.45
CA VAL A 21 25.88 -0.26 31.61
C VAL A 21 26.79 -0.15 30.38
N ALA A 22 28.11 -0.24 30.57
CA ALA A 22 29.09 -0.21 29.48
C ALA A 22 28.94 -1.41 28.54
N MET A 23 28.74 -2.62 29.08
CA MET A 23 28.48 -3.82 28.27
C MET A 23 27.15 -3.70 27.52
N ARG A 24 26.09 -3.18 28.14
CA ARG A 24 24.80 -2.96 27.46
C ARG A 24 24.92 -1.91 26.37
N PHE A 25 25.67 -0.83 26.59
CA PHE A 25 25.94 0.20 25.61
C PHE A 25 26.77 -0.34 24.44
N LYS A 26 27.85 -1.09 24.73
CA LYS A 26 28.69 -1.74 23.71
C LYS A 26 27.89 -2.77 22.90
N ASN A 27 27.03 -3.56 23.55
CA ASN A 27 26.15 -4.52 22.87
C ASN A 27 25.09 -3.83 22.00
N ASN A 28 24.52 -2.71 22.45
CA ASN A 28 23.60 -1.92 21.63
C ASN A 28 24.32 -1.29 20.43
N MET A 29 25.52 -0.76 20.63
CA MET A 29 26.32 -0.13 19.58
C MET A 29 26.82 -1.17 18.56
N LEU A 30 27.28 -2.33 19.03
CA LEU A 30 27.62 -3.46 18.17
C LEU A 30 26.39 -3.98 17.42
N GLY A 31 25.21 -4.03 18.05
CA GLY A 31 23.96 -4.36 17.38
C GLY A 31 23.63 -3.38 16.24
N VAL A 32 23.79 -2.08 16.47
CA VAL A 32 23.59 -1.05 15.44
C VAL A 32 24.64 -1.13 14.32
N TYR A 33 25.92 -1.36 14.64
CA TYR A 33 26.99 -1.50 13.66
C TYR A 33 26.86 -2.78 12.82
N VAL A 34 26.62 -3.93 13.46
CA VAL A 34 26.39 -5.21 12.77
C VAL A 34 25.14 -5.10 11.89
N GLN A 35 24.10 -4.40 12.33
CA GLN A 35 22.91 -4.18 11.51
C GLN A 35 23.13 -3.18 10.36
N GLY A 36 24.06 -2.22 10.51
CA GLY A 36 24.52 -1.34 9.43
C GLY A 36 25.36 -2.05 8.37
N GLU A 37 26.28 -2.92 8.81
CA GLU A 37 27.15 -3.74 7.94
C GLU A 37 26.35 -4.83 7.21
N VAL A 38 25.42 -5.52 7.89
CA VAL A 38 24.54 -6.52 7.25
C VAL A 38 23.59 -5.86 6.24
N LYS A 39 23.19 -4.60 6.45
CA LYS A 39 22.36 -3.85 5.48
C LYS A 39 23.10 -3.48 4.20
N LEU A 40 24.42 -3.35 4.22
CA LEU A 40 25.21 -3.13 3.00
C LEU A 40 25.35 -4.39 2.13
N VAL A 41 25.01 -5.58 2.66
CA VAL A 41 25.25 -6.88 1.98
C VAL A 41 23.97 -7.61 1.58
N ASN A 42 22.77 -7.12 1.94
CA ASN A 42 21.50 -7.70 1.46
C ASN A 42 21.06 -7.08 0.12
N SER A 43 21.68 -7.53 -0.97
CA SER A 43 21.31 -7.15 -2.35
C SER A 43 19.82 -7.37 -2.65
N GLU A 44 19.28 -8.50 -2.20
CA GLU A 44 17.88 -8.92 -2.42
C GLU A 44 16.86 -7.93 -1.82
N SER A 45 17.04 -7.53 -0.56
CA SER A 45 16.13 -6.59 0.11
C SER A 45 16.21 -5.19 -0.49
N SER A 46 17.40 -4.81 -0.99
CA SER A 46 17.61 -3.52 -1.65
C SER A 46 16.90 -3.46 -3.00
N ILE A 47 16.93 -4.55 -3.78
CA ILE A 47 16.18 -4.67 -5.04
C ILE A 47 14.68 -4.54 -4.79
N LEU A 48 14.15 -5.23 -3.77
CA LEU A 48 12.72 -5.18 -3.44
C LEU A 48 12.27 -3.75 -3.08
N LEU A 49 13.11 -2.99 -2.37
CA LEU A 49 12.84 -1.60 -2.03
C LEU A 49 12.78 -0.72 -3.29
N VAL A 50 13.77 -0.83 -4.19
CA VAL A 50 13.80 -0.07 -5.44
C VAL A 50 12.58 -0.37 -6.30
N VAL A 51 12.24 -1.64 -6.46
CA VAL A 51 11.04 -2.07 -7.20
C VAL A 51 9.77 -1.49 -6.59
N SER A 52 9.66 -1.51 -5.26
CA SER A 52 8.51 -0.95 -4.55
C SER A 52 8.38 0.56 -4.73
N LEU A 53 9.50 1.29 -4.68
CA LEU A 53 9.55 2.73 -4.91
C LEU A 53 9.13 3.08 -6.34
N SER A 54 9.72 2.40 -7.34
CA SER A 54 9.41 2.64 -8.75
C SER A 54 7.95 2.28 -9.08
N MET A 55 7.48 1.11 -8.65
CA MET A 55 6.11 0.65 -8.90
C MET A 55 5.09 1.55 -8.19
N GLY A 56 5.32 1.87 -6.92
CA GLY A 56 4.40 2.72 -6.16
C GLY A 56 4.32 4.13 -6.73
N ALA A 57 5.47 4.71 -7.12
CA ALA A 57 5.50 6.01 -7.79
C ALA A 57 4.74 5.99 -9.12
N LEU A 58 4.88 4.93 -9.92
CA LEU A 58 4.13 4.74 -11.15
C LEU A 58 2.62 4.66 -10.89
N CYS A 59 2.18 3.86 -9.91
CA CYS A 59 0.77 3.78 -9.52
C CYS A 59 0.20 5.15 -9.10
N ILE A 60 0.95 5.90 -8.30
CA ILE A 60 0.56 7.25 -7.85
C ILE A 60 0.45 8.19 -9.06
N ALA A 61 1.43 8.19 -9.95
CA ALA A 61 1.43 9.04 -11.14
C ALA A 61 0.23 8.74 -12.05
N LEU A 62 -0.08 7.46 -12.27
CA LEU A 62 -1.23 7.02 -13.05
C LEU A 62 -2.57 7.27 -12.33
N ALA A 63 -2.59 7.37 -11.00
CA ALA A 63 -3.83 7.64 -10.28
C ALA A 63 -4.29 9.10 -10.43
N ILE A 64 -3.37 10.06 -10.48
CA ILE A 64 -3.66 11.50 -10.49
C ILE A 64 -4.64 11.92 -11.61
N PRO A 65 -4.39 11.61 -12.90
CA PRO A 65 -5.30 12.04 -13.97
C PRO A 65 -6.65 11.30 -13.93
N LEU A 66 -6.70 10.06 -13.44
CA LEU A 66 -7.94 9.30 -13.23
C LEU A 66 -8.82 9.96 -12.17
N ILE A 67 -8.25 10.31 -11.01
CA ILE A 67 -8.96 10.98 -9.92
C ILE A 67 -9.49 12.33 -10.40
N GLY A 68 -8.69 13.06 -11.18
CA GLY A 68 -9.05 14.35 -11.76
C GLY A 68 -10.09 14.30 -12.88
N ARG A 69 -10.58 13.11 -13.27
CA ARG A 69 -11.54 12.93 -14.39
C ARG A 69 -11.08 13.60 -15.69
N ARG A 70 -9.77 13.62 -15.95
CA ARG A 70 -9.19 14.32 -17.12
C ARG A 70 -9.11 13.46 -18.37
N ILE A 71 -9.37 12.16 -18.23
CA ILE A 71 -9.12 11.17 -19.27
C ILE A 71 -10.45 10.76 -19.89
N PRO A 72 -10.71 11.06 -21.17
CA PRO A 72 -11.93 10.63 -21.83
C PRO A 72 -11.96 9.10 -22.04
N PRO A 73 -13.14 8.52 -22.32
CA PRO A 73 -13.29 7.11 -22.69
C PRO A 73 -12.31 6.70 -23.77
N ASN A 74 -11.46 5.72 -23.48
CA ASN A 74 -10.42 5.27 -24.39
C ASN A 74 -10.12 3.77 -24.22
N HIS A 75 -9.42 3.19 -25.19
CA HIS A 75 -9.17 1.76 -25.24
C HIS A 75 -7.88 1.31 -24.53
N TRP A 76 -7.10 2.20 -23.91
CA TRP A 76 -5.76 1.87 -23.41
C TRP A 76 -5.57 2.14 -21.91
N TYR A 77 -6.36 3.03 -21.35
CA TYR A 77 -6.11 3.60 -20.03
C TYR A 77 -7.40 3.81 -19.24
N GLY A 78 -7.34 3.45 -17.96
CA GLY A 78 -8.50 3.43 -17.06
C GLY A 78 -9.08 2.05 -16.80
N LEU A 79 -10.12 2.00 -15.97
CA LEU A 79 -10.97 0.83 -15.75
C LEU A 79 -11.81 0.60 -17.01
N ARG A 80 -11.54 -0.50 -17.71
CA ARG A 80 -12.17 -0.85 -18.98
C ARG A 80 -13.04 -2.09 -18.81
N VAL A 81 -14.23 -1.89 -18.27
CA VAL A 81 -15.26 -2.94 -18.21
C VAL A 81 -16.44 -2.54 -19.08
N PRO A 82 -17.28 -3.47 -19.57
CA PRO A 82 -18.40 -3.13 -20.44
C PRO A 82 -19.29 -2.01 -19.86
N ALA A 83 -19.49 -1.99 -18.54
CA ALA A 83 -20.25 -0.95 -17.85
C ALA A 83 -19.68 0.47 -18.02
N THR A 84 -18.34 0.64 -18.03
CA THR A 84 -17.73 1.98 -18.17
C THR A 84 -17.82 2.54 -19.58
N PHE A 85 -18.08 1.70 -20.58
CA PHE A 85 -18.27 2.15 -21.97
C PHE A 85 -19.74 2.41 -22.31
N ALA A 86 -20.67 2.07 -21.42
CA ALA A 86 -22.10 2.26 -21.67
C ALA A 86 -22.54 3.74 -21.55
N ASP A 87 -21.88 4.51 -20.68
CA ASP A 87 -22.17 5.94 -20.46
C ASP A 87 -20.90 6.66 -19.97
N GLU A 88 -20.65 7.87 -20.48
CA GLU A 88 -19.48 8.68 -20.14
C GLU A 88 -19.45 9.11 -18.66
N ARG A 89 -20.62 9.28 -18.02
CA ARG A 89 -20.72 9.56 -16.58
C ARG A 89 -20.20 8.38 -15.76
N ILE A 90 -20.58 7.16 -16.15
CA ILE A 90 -20.09 5.92 -15.52
C ILE A 90 -18.57 5.81 -15.70
N TRP A 91 -18.06 6.14 -16.90
CA TRP A 91 -16.61 6.17 -17.16
C TRP A 91 -15.87 7.02 -16.13
N TYR A 92 -16.23 8.30 -15.98
CA TYR A 92 -15.50 9.21 -15.10
C TYR A 92 -15.69 8.89 -13.63
N GLU A 93 -16.87 8.45 -13.19
CA GLU A 93 -17.10 8.07 -11.80
C GLU A 93 -16.34 6.81 -11.39
N ALA A 94 -16.41 5.76 -12.22
CA ALA A 94 -15.71 4.52 -11.98
C ALA A 94 -14.19 4.72 -12.02
N ASN A 95 -13.68 5.47 -12.99
CA ASN A 95 -12.25 5.78 -13.09
C ASN A 95 -11.75 6.68 -11.97
N ALA A 96 -12.51 7.67 -11.52
CA ALA A 96 -12.11 8.48 -10.37
C ALA A 96 -12.03 7.65 -9.09
N ARG A 97 -12.96 6.70 -8.87
CA ARG A 97 -12.91 5.78 -7.73
C ARG A 97 -11.73 4.81 -7.84
N ALA A 98 -11.54 4.19 -9.00
CA ALA A 98 -10.42 3.29 -9.25
C ALA A 98 -9.07 4.01 -9.09
N GLY A 99 -8.97 5.27 -9.55
CA GLY A 99 -7.81 6.12 -9.33
C GLY A 99 -7.49 6.32 -7.85
N LYS A 100 -8.49 6.57 -6.99
CA LYS A 100 -8.27 6.68 -5.54
C LYS A 100 -7.74 5.38 -4.92
N GLU A 101 -8.26 4.23 -5.35
CA GLU A 101 -7.77 2.92 -4.90
C GLU A 101 -6.34 2.66 -5.41
N LEU A 102 -6.02 3.05 -6.65
CA LEU A 102 -4.67 2.95 -7.23
C LEU A 102 -3.65 3.87 -6.52
N LEU A 103 -4.07 5.09 -6.14
CA LEU A 103 -3.25 6.00 -5.35
C LEU A 103 -2.90 5.39 -3.99
N ALA A 104 -3.91 4.90 -3.27
CA ALA A 104 -3.72 4.24 -1.99
C ALA A 104 -2.81 3.01 -2.13
N LEU A 105 -3.03 2.19 -3.16
CA LEU A 105 -2.20 1.04 -3.45
C LEU A 105 -0.73 1.43 -3.66
N GLY A 106 -0.46 2.47 -4.46
CA GLY A 106 0.91 2.94 -4.68
C GLY A 106 1.61 3.37 -3.39
N ILE A 107 0.90 4.06 -2.48
CA ILE A 107 1.41 4.43 -1.15
C ILE A 107 1.72 3.17 -0.32
N PHE A 108 0.81 2.19 -0.30
CA PHE A 108 1.02 0.95 0.46
C PHE A 108 2.15 0.08 -0.09
N ILE A 109 2.33 0.03 -1.42
CA ILE A 109 3.46 -0.67 -2.04
C ILE A 109 4.79 -0.11 -1.53
N ILE A 110 4.94 1.22 -1.51
CA ILE A 110 6.13 1.89 -0.98
C ILE A 110 6.30 1.58 0.52
N ALA A 111 5.23 1.73 1.31
CA ALA A 111 5.28 1.52 2.75
C ALA A 111 5.67 0.08 3.10
N ILE A 112 5.13 -0.92 2.40
CA ILE A 112 5.45 -2.33 2.62
C ILE A 112 6.88 -2.63 2.16
N GLY A 113 7.32 -2.11 1.01
CA GLY A 113 8.71 -2.26 0.58
C GLY A 113 9.71 -1.68 1.58
N ALA A 114 9.43 -0.48 2.11
CA ALA A 114 10.24 0.16 3.15
C ALA A 114 10.22 -0.63 4.47
N LEU A 115 9.05 -1.14 4.88
CA LEU A 115 8.91 -1.96 6.08
C LEU A 115 9.72 -3.27 5.96
N LEU A 116 9.58 -3.99 4.85
CA LEU A 116 10.29 -5.24 4.58
C LEU A 116 11.81 -5.03 4.46
N TYR A 117 12.25 -3.85 4.03
CA TYR A 117 13.66 -3.45 4.05
C TYR A 117 14.16 -3.10 5.48
N ALA A 118 13.29 -2.54 6.32
CA ALA A 118 13.64 -2.12 7.66
C ALA A 118 13.81 -3.27 8.66
N ILE A 119 13.03 -4.35 8.48
CA ILE A 119 13.04 -5.53 9.35
C ILE A 119 14.04 -6.59 8.86
N THR A 120 14.55 -7.40 9.80
CA THR A 120 15.48 -8.49 9.49
C THR A 120 14.72 -9.82 9.43
N ILE A 121 14.27 -10.20 8.24
CA ILE A 121 13.63 -11.49 7.97
C ILE A 121 14.30 -12.17 6.75
N PRO A 122 14.13 -13.50 6.56
CA PRO A 122 14.69 -14.19 5.39
C PRO A 122 14.21 -13.59 4.07
N SER A 123 15.11 -13.40 3.10
CA SER A 123 14.79 -12.73 1.83
C SER A 123 13.63 -13.37 1.08
N TRP A 124 13.57 -14.71 1.03
CA TRP A 124 12.49 -15.44 0.38
C TRP A 124 11.11 -15.12 1.01
N LEU A 125 11.07 -14.90 2.33
CA LEU A 125 9.84 -14.56 3.05
C LEU A 125 9.42 -13.11 2.76
N SER A 126 10.36 -12.16 2.72
CA SER A 126 10.07 -10.79 2.27
C SER A 126 9.47 -10.77 0.86
N VAL A 127 10.08 -11.52 -0.06
CA VAL A 127 9.62 -11.63 -1.44
C VAL A 127 8.22 -12.26 -1.48
N ALA A 128 7.99 -13.37 -0.77
CA ALA A 128 6.69 -14.03 -0.71
C ALA A 128 5.59 -13.13 -0.15
N LEU A 129 5.86 -12.40 0.95
CA LEU A 129 4.91 -11.46 1.55
C LEU A 129 4.59 -10.30 0.61
N TRP A 130 5.59 -9.75 -0.06
CA TRP A 130 5.41 -8.69 -1.04
C TRP A 130 4.55 -9.16 -2.23
N PHE A 131 4.87 -10.33 -2.80
CA PHE A 131 4.07 -10.91 -3.88
C PHE A 131 2.64 -11.20 -3.45
N ALA A 132 2.44 -11.78 -2.26
CA ALA A 132 1.10 -12.05 -1.72
C ALA A 132 0.29 -10.75 -1.57
N PHE A 133 0.92 -9.67 -1.10
CA PHE A 133 0.29 -8.36 -1.01
C PHE A 133 -0.09 -7.80 -2.40
N ILE A 134 0.82 -7.86 -3.38
CA ILE A 134 0.53 -7.39 -4.75
C ILE A 134 -0.60 -8.21 -5.39
N MET A 135 -0.53 -9.54 -5.33
CA MET A 135 -1.59 -10.39 -5.90
C MET A 135 -2.93 -10.18 -5.21
N GLY A 136 -2.95 -10.15 -3.88
CA GLY A 136 -4.16 -9.89 -3.11
C GLY A 136 -4.77 -8.53 -3.43
N SER A 137 -3.95 -7.48 -3.51
CA SER A 137 -4.41 -6.14 -3.84
C SER A 137 -4.93 -6.02 -5.28
N VAL A 138 -4.28 -6.66 -6.26
CA VAL A 138 -4.77 -6.71 -7.65
C VAL A 138 -6.12 -7.41 -7.73
N ILE A 139 -6.27 -8.57 -7.08
CA ILE A 139 -7.54 -9.30 -7.05
C ILE A 139 -8.64 -8.43 -6.44
N LEU A 140 -8.37 -7.83 -5.27
CA LEU A 140 -9.32 -6.94 -4.60
C LEU A 140 -9.67 -5.73 -5.47
N PHE A 141 -8.68 -5.09 -6.10
CA PHE A 141 -8.88 -3.94 -6.98
C PHE A 141 -9.78 -4.30 -8.16
N VAL A 142 -9.51 -5.41 -8.85
CA VAL A 142 -10.31 -5.89 -9.99
C VAL A 142 -11.74 -6.17 -9.56
N VAL A 143 -11.93 -6.95 -8.49
CA VAL A 143 -13.27 -7.33 -8.01
C VAL A 143 -14.06 -6.10 -7.56
N ARG A 144 -13.44 -5.19 -6.78
CA ARG A 144 -14.10 -3.99 -6.28
C ARG A 144 -14.45 -3.03 -7.42
N SER A 145 -13.53 -2.81 -8.34
CA SER A 145 -13.72 -1.92 -9.49
C SER A 145 -14.81 -2.45 -10.43
N TRP A 146 -14.80 -3.74 -10.75
CA TRP A 146 -15.85 -4.39 -11.54
C TRP A 146 -17.21 -4.22 -10.85
N ARG A 147 -17.33 -4.66 -9.60
CA ARG A 147 -18.62 -4.61 -8.88
C ARG A 147 -19.14 -3.18 -8.75
N PHE A 148 -18.26 -2.19 -8.58
CA PHE A 148 -18.64 -0.78 -8.53
C PHE A 148 -19.21 -0.31 -9.87
N ALA A 149 -18.48 -0.53 -10.98
CA ALA A 149 -18.93 -0.11 -12.30
C ALA A 149 -20.26 -0.75 -12.72
N ASN A 150 -20.46 -2.03 -12.42
CA ASN A 150 -21.73 -2.71 -12.72
C ASN A 150 -22.90 -2.16 -11.89
N ARG A 151 -22.68 -1.86 -10.60
CA ARG A 151 -23.72 -1.21 -9.78
C ARG A 151 -24.09 0.17 -10.32
N LEU A 152 -23.10 0.96 -10.76
CA LEU A 152 -23.37 2.26 -11.38
C LEU A 152 -24.26 2.09 -12.61
N LEU A 153 -23.95 1.15 -13.50
CA LEU A 153 -24.76 0.89 -14.70
C LEU A 153 -26.22 0.58 -14.35
N GLU A 154 -26.45 -0.25 -13.34
CA GLU A 154 -27.80 -0.59 -12.88
C GLU A 154 -28.56 0.65 -12.37
N HIS A 155 -27.90 1.52 -11.61
CA HIS A 155 -28.51 2.75 -11.09
C HIS A 155 -28.92 3.68 -12.25
N TYR A 156 -28.00 3.95 -13.17
CA TYR A 156 -28.26 4.81 -14.34
C TYR A 156 -29.35 4.23 -15.26
N ARG A 157 -29.40 2.91 -15.45
CA ARG A 157 -30.48 2.25 -16.19
C ARG A 157 -31.85 2.47 -15.54
N SER A 158 -31.94 2.29 -14.21
CA SER A 158 -33.21 2.46 -13.49
C SER A 158 -33.74 3.90 -13.50
N GLU A 159 -32.85 4.90 -13.43
CA GLU A 159 -33.23 6.31 -13.56
C GLU A 159 -33.82 6.60 -14.94
N THR A 160 -33.23 6.02 -15.98
CA THR A 160 -33.68 6.19 -17.37
C THR A 160 -35.05 5.55 -17.60
N GLU A 161 -35.32 4.37 -17.02
CA GLU A 161 -36.61 3.68 -17.13
C GLU A 161 -37.74 4.37 -16.35
N SER A 162 -37.42 4.99 -15.21
CA SER A 162 -38.39 5.69 -14.37
C SER A 162 -38.80 7.07 -14.91
N THR A 163 -38.01 7.63 -15.82
CA THR A 163 -38.32 8.90 -16.48
C THR A 163 -39.38 8.65 -17.56
N PRO A 164 -40.62 9.15 -17.43
CA PRO A 164 -41.65 8.92 -18.42
C PRO A 164 -41.18 9.47 -19.79
N PRO A 165 -41.45 8.77 -20.90
CA PRO A 165 -41.07 9.24 -22.22
C PRO A 165 -41.65 10.64 -22.40
N ASN A 166 -40.77 11.63 -22.62
CA ASN A 166 -41.17 13.00 -22.88
C ASN A 166 -42.21 12.96 -24.00
N LYS A 167 -43.46 13.33 -23.70
CA LYS A 167 -44.50 13.45 -24.73
C LYS A 167 -43.88 14.34 -25.80
N PRO A 168 -43.90 13.95 -27.10
CA PRO A 168 -43.39 14.82 -28.13
C PRO A 168 -44.06 16.18 -27.94
N LEU A 169 -43.26 17.23 -27.79
CA LEU A 169 -43.74 18.60 -27.75
C LEU A 169 -44.65 18.73 -28.97
N GLN A 170 -45.96 18.85 -28.73
CA GLN A 170 -46.90 19.13 -29.80
C GLN A 170 -46.45 20.47 -30.38
N ARG A 171 -45.77 20.40 -31.53
CA ARG A 171 -45.41 21.57 -32.32
C ARG A 171 -46.74 22.13 -32.80
N THR A 172 -47.30 23.08 -32.06
CA THR A 172 -48.41 23.90 -32.51
C THR A 172 -47.99 24.52 -33.83
N ARG A 173 -48.80 24.26 -34.86
CA ARG A 173 -48.59 24.65 -36.25
C ARG A 173 -48.32 26.14 -36.41
#